data_AF-A0A7Y0DBK2-F1
#
_entry.id   AF-A0A7Y0DBK2-F1
#
_cell.length_a   1.000
_cell.length_b   1.000
_cell.length_c   1.000
_cell.angle_alpha   90.00
_cell.angle_beta   90.00
_cell.angle_gamma   90.00
#
_symmetry.space_group_name_H-M   'P 1'
#
loop_
_entity.id
_entity.type
_entity.pdbx_description
1 polymer ?
#
loop_
_entity_poly.entity_id
_entity_poly.type
_entity_poly.pdbx_seq_one_letter_code
_entity_poly.pdbx_strand_id
1 'polypeptide(L)'
;MPTSDSEHTERTFERLLDSTNPVDVLPLPITGASRAPRFFGYVAPAAGLTAAAQEAAVNARSPWFHAIVRDDSVDRPGWARLVTIARPGDVVFVARPEVLGDATARIWERITELEAEGARVVLLKAEPPASTRPIGTVMVVGDVHGDLGWVKTVLERAHQLGVDTVLSVGDWGIGPWPGDRPGSRFGPKTERIAAKNGVTCYLVPGNHENYDTISALTARPDGWLELTEHVLVAPRGHRWSWGGGVQFGALGGAFSVDWRHRQAGRDWWPEVEELRPEDVERLGSGDLDILVSHDVPSGVPVGPGALVSTLPIPEADLARAQMSRDELLVAVRRTRPELVVCGHHHQRLSTALAAELAVRDVRPTVAERTLGYVDEARRGRIGVEVLDMQRTDRNWVLLDLADLAITEQATAIARARDRADR
;
A
#
# COMPACT_ATOMS: atom_id res chain seq x y z
N MET A 1 -41.76 -40.70 -6.19
CA MET A 1 -42.21 -39.68 -7.15
C MET A 1 -42.63 -38.45 -6.34
N PRO A 2 -42.14 -37.23 -6.63
CA PRO A 2 -41.10 -36.86 -7.62
C PRO A 2 -39.69 -37.22 -7.11
N THR A 3 -38.74 -36.30 -6.91
CA THR A 3 -37.55 -35.96 -7.76
C THR A 3 -36.28 -35.89 -6.88
N SER A 4 -35.01 -35.76 -7.29
CA SER A 4 -34.19 -36.02 -8.51
C SER A 4 -32.91 -35.12 -8.59
N ASP A 5 -32.57 -34.36 -7.54
CA ASP A 5 -31.46 -33.38 -7.58
C ASP A 5 -30.07 -33.96 -7.21
N SER A 6 -30.00 -35.03 -6.40
CA SER A 6 -28.72 -35.57 -5.94
C SER A 6 -27.91 -36.27 -7.04
N GLU A 7 -28.54 -37.12 -7.85
CA GLU A 7 -27.84 -37.94 -8.86
C GLU A 7 -27.32 -37.15 -10.08
N HIS A 8 -27.81 -35.94 -10.33
CA HIS A 8 -27.33 -35.10 -11.45
C HIS A 8 -26.02 -34.36 -11.11
N THR A 9 -25.80 -34.09 -9.81
CA THR A 9 -24.66 -33.27 -9.36
C THR A 9 -23.37 -34.08 -9.32
N GLU A 10 -23.40 -35.32 -8.83
CA GLU A 10 -22.21 -36.19 -8.76
C GLU A 10 -21.59 -36.48 -10.14
N ARG A 11 -22.42 -36.81 -11.14
CA ARG A 11 -21.94 -37.16 -12.51
C ARG A 11 -21.29 -36.01 -13.26
N THR A 12 -21.48 -34.77 -12.81
CA THR A 12 -20.85 -33.58 -13.40
C THR A 12 -19.43 -33.37 -12.88
N PHE A 13 -19.12 -33.82 -11.66
CA PHE A 13 -17.83 -33.60 -11.01
C PHE A 13 -16.74 -34.55 -11.52
N GLU A 14 -17.08 -35.82 -11.78
CA GLU A 14 -16.11 -36.84 -12.21
C GLU A 14 -15.51 -36.59 -13.60
N ARG A 15 -16.22 -35.88 -14.49
CA ARG A 15 -15.76 -35.59 -15.86
C ARG A 15 -14.71 -34.49 -15.98
N LEU A 16 -14.42 -33.76 -14.90
CA LEU A 16 -13.51 -32.59 -14.93
C LEU A 16 -12.05 -32.92 -14.55
N LEU A 17 -11.76 -34.16 -14.14
CA LEU A 17 -10.46 -34.57 -13.58
C LEU A 17 -9.53 -35.31 -14.56
N ASP A 18 -9.98 -35.55 -15.80
CA ASP A 18 -9.37 -36.55 -16.71
C ASP A 18 -8.52 -35.93 -17.84
N SER A 19 -7.76 -34.86 -17.59
CA SER A 19 -6.86 -34.23 -18.58
C SER A 19 -5.38 -34.27 -18.15
N THR A 20 -4.63 -35.17 -18.79
CA THR A 20 -3.21 -35.42 -18.50
C THR A 20 -2.25 -34.58 -19.33
N ASN A 21 -1.23 -33.99 -18.71
CA ASN A 21 0.05 -33.72 -19.38
C ASN A 21 1.22 -33.56 -18.37
N PRO A 22 2.43 -34.06 -18.67
CA PRO A 22 3.60 -34.01 -17.77
C PRO A 22 4.58 -32.87 -18.10
N VAL A 23 5.34 -32.41 -17.11
CA VAL A 23 6.57 -31.59 -17.30
C VAL A 23 7.63 -31.97 -16.26
N ASP A 24 8.88 -32.09 -16.71
CA ASP A 24 10.03 -32.60 -15.94
C ASP A 24 10.60 -31.61 -14.89
N VAL A 25 11.32 -32.17 -13.90
CA VAL A 25 12.07 -31.43 -12.88
C VAL A 25 13.55 -31.84 -12.92
N LEU A 26 14.45 -30.86 -13.08
CA LEU A 26 15.90 -31.07 -13.04
C LEU A 26 16.47 -30.97 -11.61
N PRO A 27 17.37 -31.87 -11.18
CA PRO A 27 17.99 -31.82 -9.86
C PRO A 27 19.33 -31.04 -9.87
N LEU A 28 19.64 -30.38 -8.75
CA LEU A 28 21.01 -29.97 -8.41
C LEU A 28 21.41 -30.51 -7.02
N PRO A 29 22.70 -30.84 -6.81
CA PRO A 29 23.12 -31.67 -5.68
C PRO A 29 23.43 -30.86 -4.41
N ILE A 30 23.09 -31.42 -3.26
CA ILE A 30 23.51 -30.91 -1.94
C ILE A 30 24.57 -31.86 -1.38
N THR A 31 25.76 -31.35 -1.09
CA THR A 31 26.78 -32.00 -0.25
C THR A 31 26.76 -31.37 1.15
N GLY A 32 26.92 -32.20 2.19
CA GLY A 32 26.85 -31.78 3.60
C GLY A 32 25.72 -32.47 4.36
N ALA A 33 26.04 -33.18 5.44
CA ALA A 33 25.15 -34.14 6.06
C ALA A 33 24.67 -33.72 7.47
N SER A 34 23.37 -33.47 7.60
CA SER A 34 22.58 -33.75 8.81
C SER A 34 21.12 -33.97 8.40
N ARG A 35 20.40 -34.90 9.05
CA ARG A 35 19.04 -35.29 8.65
C ARG A 35 18.02 -34.22 9.04
N ALA A 36 17.67 -33.36 8.10
CA ALA A 36 16.40 -32.64 8.07
C ALA A 36 15.52 -33.22 6.95
N PRO A 37 14.20 -33.44 7.16
CA PRO A 37 13.29 -33.77 6.07
C PRO A 37 13.24 -32.57 5.10
N ARG A 38 13.54 -32.83 3.84
CA ARG A 38 13.49 -31.83 2.77
C ARG A 38 12.05 -31.44 2.50
N PHE A 39 11.71 -30.17 2.64
CA PHE A 39 10.45 -29.64 2.14
C PHE A 39 10.43 -29.72 0.61
N PHE A 40 9.71 -30.70 0.07
CA PHE A 40 9.27 -30.69 -1.32
C PHE A 40 7.83 -30.15 -1.36
N GLY A 41 7.71 -28.85 -1.61
CA GLY A 41 6.41 -28.21 -1.81
C GLY A 41 5.80 -28.64 -3.14
N TYR A 42 5.03 -29.73 -3.14
CA TYR A 42 4.24 -30.15 -4.29
C TYR A 42 2.95 -29.31 -4.36
N VAL A 43 2.93 -28.31 -5.23
CA VAL A 43 1.69 -27.65 -5.64
C VAL A 43 1.02 -28.54 -6.68
N ALA A 44 0.06 -29.35 -6.25
CA ALA A 44 -0.91 -29.92 -7.17
C ALA A 44 -1.66 -28.76 -7.87
N PRO A 45 -1.93 -28.83 -9.18
CA PRO A 45 -2.59 -27.73 -9.87
C PRO A 45 -3.98 -27.52 -9.26
N ALA A 46 -4.25 -26.29 -8.83
CA ALA A 46 -5.57 -25.84 -8.39
C ALA A 46 -6.52 -25.65 -9.59
N ALA A 47 -6.70 -26.72 -10.37
CA ALA A 47 -7.74 -26.79 -11.39
C ALA A 47 -9.09 -27.05 -10.70
N GLY A 48 -9.96 -26.04 -10.63
CA GLY A 48 -11.38 -26.26 -10.35
C GLY A 48 -12.01 -25.58 -9.13
N LEU A 49 -11.38 -24.60 -8.49
CA LEU A 49 -12.13 -23.65 -7.66
C LEU A 49 -12.52 -22.44 -8.52
N THR A 50 -13.75 -22.43 -9.02
CA THR A 50 -14.33 -21.25 -9.68
C THR A 50 -14.52 -20.13 -8.65
N ALA A 51 -14.53 -18.87 -9.09
CA ALA A 51 -14.68 -17.70 -8.21
C ALA A 51 -15.93 -17.80 -7.30
N ALA A 52 -17.02 -18.41 -7.79
CA ALA A 52 -18.23 -18.68 -7.02
C ALA A 52 -18.01 -19.59 -5.79
N ALA A 53 -17.06 -20.53 -5.85
CA ALA A 53 -16.73 -21.40 -4.71
C ALA A 53 -15.93 -20.68 -3.62
N GLN A 54 -15.06 -19.74 -4.01
CA GLN A 54 -14.39 -18.83 -3.08
C GLN A 54 -15.38 -17.85 -2.45
N GLU A 55 -16.30 -17.29 -3.24
CA GLU A 55 -17.33 -16.35 -2.78
C GLU A 55 -18.34 -17.02 -1.83
N ALA A 56 -18.73 -18.28 -2.10
CA ALA A 56 -19.59 -19.07 -1.22
C ALA A 56 -18.94 -19.35 0.15
N ALA A 57 -17.63 -19.63 0.20
CA ALA A 57 -16.89 -19.85 1.45
C ALA A 57 -16.79 -18.58 2.33
N VAL A 58 -16.84 -17.39 1.72
CA VAL A 58 -16.82 -16.10 2.41
C VAL A 58 -18.22 -15.67 2.86
N ASN A 59 -19.24 -15.86 2.01
CA ASN A 59 -20.61 -15.35 2.24
C ASN A 59 -21.59 -16.34 2.91
N ALA A 60 -21.17 -17.56 3.25
CA ALA A 60 -22.05 -18.54 3.89
C ALA A 60 -22.49 -18.16 5.33
N ARG A 61 -23.59 -17.41 5.45
CA ARG A 61 -24.48 -17.42 6.64
C ARG A 61 -25.33 -18.71 6.68
N SER A 62 -24.71 -19.87 6.47
CA SER A 62 -25.38 -21.17 6.40
C SER A 62 -25.37 -21.87 7.78
N PRO A 63 -26.43 -22.57 8.22
CA PRO A 63 -26.55 -23.04 9.62
C PRO A 63 -25.66 -24.24 10.01
N TRP A 64 -24.72 -24.65 9.16
CA TRP A 64 -24.04 -25.94 9.29
C TRP A 64 -22.67 -25.81 9.97
N PHE A 65 -22.66 -26.16 11.25
CA PHE A 65 -21.50 -26.40 12.13
C PHE A 65 -20.50 -25.24 12.34
N HIS A 66 -20.79 -24.40 13.33
CA HIS A 66 -19.77 -23.64 14.05
C HIS A 66 -19.11 -24.51 15.13
N ALA A 67 -17.91 -25.03 14.87
CA ALA A 67 -17.02 -25.54 15.91
C ALA A 67 -16.08 -24.41 16.39
N ILE A 68 -16.58 -23.55 17.28
CA ILE A 68 -15.72 -22.59 17.99
C ILE A 68 -15.02 -23.36 19.11
N VAL A 69 -13.74 -23.69 18.92
CA VAL A 69 -12.89 -24.08 20.04
C VAL A 69 -12.58 -22.82 20.85
N ARG A 70 -13.29 -22.63 21.96
CA ARG A 70 -12.85 -21.71 23.01
C ARG A 70 -11.71 -22.37 23.76
N ASP A 71 -10.51 -21.80 23.66
CA ASP A 71 -9.49 -21.97 24.68
C ASP A 71 -9.74 -20.86 25.73
N ASP A 72 -10.33 -21.24 26.87
CA ASP A 72 -10.64 -20.31 27.96
C ASP A 72 -9.36 -19.81 28.70
N SER A 73 -8.15 -20.17 28.24
CA SER A 73 -6.87 -19.70 28.78
C SER A 73 -6.20 -18.56 28.01
N VAL A 74 -6.78 -18.07 26.90
CA VAL A 74 -6.19 -16.99 26.09
C VAL A 74 -7.17 -15.82 25.91
N ASP A 75 -6.97 -14.76 26.69
CA ASP A 75 -7.84 -13.56 26.72
C ASP A 75 -7.58 -12.58 25.56
N ARG A 76 -7.51 -13.09 24.32
CA ARG A 76 -7.42 -12.29 23.08
C ARG A 76 -8.16 -12.97 21.92
N PRO A 77 -9.08 -12.28 21.20
CA PRO A 77 -9.81 -12.85 20.07
C PRO A 77 -8.94 -12.94 18.80
N GLY A 78 -8.06 -13.93 18.73
CA GLY A 78 -7.22 -14.25 17.57
C GLY A 78 -7.94 -15.19 16.59
N TRP A 79 -8.11 -14.75 15.33
CA TRP A 79 -8.96 -15.44 14.35
C TRP A 79 -8.23 -16.61 13.64
N ALA A 80 -8.31 -17.81 14.22
CA ALA A 80 -8.14 -19.06 13.47
C ALA A 80 -9.53 -19.62 13.11
N ARG A 81 -9.74 -20.02 11.85
CA ARG A 81 -10.96 -20.72 11.42
C ARG A 81 -10.62 -22.15 11.01
N LEU A 82 -11.11 -23.11 11.78
CA LEU A 82 -11.20 -24.51 11.34
C LEU A 82 -12.30 -24.61 10.27
N VAL A 83 -11.98 -25.16 9.10
CA VAL A 83 -12.96 -25.35 8.01
C VAL A 83 -12.92 -26.81 7.55
N THR A 84 -13.80 -27.63 8.11
CA THR A 84 -13.91 -29.05 7.77
C THR A 84 -14.77 -29.26 6.52
N ILE A 85 -14.17 -29.21 5.33
CA ILE A 85 -14.75 -29.81 4.11
C ILE A 85 -13.63 -30.38 3.21
N ALA A 86 -13.41 -31.70 3.26
CA ALA A 86 -12.91 -32.52 2.14
C ALA A 86 -12.95 -34.03 2.50
N ARG A 87 -14.13 -34.67 2.45
CA ARG A 87 -14.36 -36.09 2.88
C ARG A 87 -14.31 -36.30 4.41
N PRO A 88 -14.85 -37.43 4.93
CA PRO A 88 -14.68 -37.80 6.33
C PRO A 88 -13.21 -38.17 6.61
N GLY A 89 -12.52 -37.35 7.40
CA GLY A 89 -11.14 -37.58 7.84
C GLY A 89 -10.17 -36.42 7.61
N ASP A 90 -10.38 -35.56 6.60
CA ASP A 90 -9.46 -34.46 6.31
C ASP A 90 -9.77 -33.22 7.17
N VAL A 91 -8.71 -32.54 7.66
CA VAL A 91 -8.81 -31.37 8.54
C VAL A 91 -7.98 -30.21 7.98
N VAL A 92 -8.66 -29.22 7.40
CA VAL A 92 -8.00 -28.03 6.83
C VAL A 92 -7.86 -26.93 7.88
N PHE A 93 -6.63 -26.43 8.04
CA PHE A 93 -6.30 -25.34 8.96
C PHE A 93 -6.05 -24.05 8.17
N VAL A 94 -6.86 -23.02 8.42
CA VAL A 94 -6.66 -21.68 7.86
C VAL A 94 -6.20 -20.75 8.98
N ALA A 95 -4.94 -20.33 8.92
CA ALA A 95 -4.28 -19.50 9.91
C ALA A 95 -3.48 -18.37 9.25
N ARG A 96 -3.40 -17.22 9.93
CA ARG A 96 -2.54 -16.11 9.53
C ARG A 96 -1.12 -16.28 10.06
N PRO A 97 -0.06 -15.97 9.30
CA PRO A 97 1.32 -16.02 9.80
C PRO A 97 1.54 -15.22 11.08
N GLU A 98 0.90 -14.05 11.20
CA GLU A 98 1.04 -13.14 12.34
C GLU A 98 0.34 -13.64 13.62
N VAL A 99 -0.56 -14.63 13.50
CA VAL A 99 -1.25 -15.27 14.64
C VAL A 99 -0.45 -16.46 15.17
N LEU A 100 0.58 -16.93 14.44
CA LEU A 100 1.45 -18.06 14.79
C LEU A 100 2.65 -17.65 15.66
N GLY A 101 2.45 -16.68 16.58
CA GLY A 101 3.38 -16.41 17.69
C GLY A 101 3.39 -17.56 18.73
N ASP A 102 3.76 -17.29 19.99
CA ASP A 102 4.03 -18.31 21.04
C ASP A 102 2.96 -19.40 21.27
N ALA A 103 1.73 -19.23 20.78
CA ALA A 103 0.73 -20.29 20.67
C ALA A 103 1.11 -21.43 19.69
N THR A 104 2.23 -21.30 18.95
CA THR A 104 2.66 -22.23 17.89
C THR A 104 2.81 -23.66 18.37
N ALA A 105 3.38 -23.89 19.55
CA ALA A 105 3.72 -25.23 20.02
C ALA A 105 2.49 -26.15 20.10
N ARG A 106 1.39 -25.68 20.72
CA ARG A 106 0.13 -26.46 20.84
C ARG A 106 -0.57 -26.67 19.50
N ILE A 107 -0.49 -25.69 18.60
CA ILE A 107 -1.08 -25.81 17.25
C ILE A 107 -0.30 -26.85 16.43
N TRP A 108 1.03 -26.83 16.48
CA TRP A 108 1.87 -27.83 15.82
C TRP A 108 1.74 -29.23 16.44
N GLU A 109 1.64 -29.32 17.77
CA GLU A 109 1.36 -30.57 18.49
C GLU A 109 0.02 -31.15 18.03
N ARG A 110 -1.06 -30.35 18.00
CA ARG A 110 -2.38 -30.83 17.54
C ARG A 110 -2.43 -31.15 16.04
N ILE A 111 -1.69 -30.44 15.19
CA ILE A 111 -1.50 -30.81 13.77
C ILE A 111 -0.82 -32.18 13.67
N THR A 112 0.24 -32.41 14.46
CA THR A 112 0.99 -33.68 14.47
C THR A 112 0.14 -34.85 14.98
N GLU A 113 -0.69 -34.64 16.01
CA GLU A 113 -1.68 -35.63 16.48
C GLU A 113 -2.68 -36.00 15.38
N LEU A 114 -3.24 -35.01 14.69
CA LEU A 114 -4.22 -35.23 13.63
C LEU A 114 -3.60 -35.95 12.42
N GLU A 115 -2.37 -35.61 12.02
CA GLU A 115 -1.63 -36.35 10.99
C GLU A 115 -1.35 -37.80 11.40
N ALA A 116 -1.07 -38.05 12.69
CA ALA A 116 -0.90 -39.41 13.24
C ALA A 116 -2.21 -40.20 13.33
N GLU A 117 -3.35 -39.52 13.52
CA GLU A 117 -4.71 -40.07 13.41
C GLU A 117 -5.12 -40.33 11.94
N GLY A 118 -4.28 -39.95 10.96
CA GLY A 118 -4.48 -40.18 9.52
C GLY A 118 -5.17 -39.03 8.78
N ALA A 119 -5.39 -37.89 9.44
CA ALA A 119 -5.97 -36.70 8.80
C ALA A 119 -4.95 -36.00 7.89
N ARG A 120 -5.40 -35.60 6.69
CA ARG A 120 -4.61 -34.72 5.83
C ARG A 120 -4.75 -33.27 6.28
N VAL A 121 -3.66 -32.67 6.77
CA VAL A 121 -3.60 -31.24 7.10
C VAL A 121 -3.13 -30.41 5.90
N VAL A 122 -3.83 -29.31 5.63
CA VAL A 122 -3.43 -28.31 4.64
C VAL A 122 -3.46 -26.93 5.30
N LEU A 123 -2.34 -26.23 5.24
CA LEU A 123 -2.19 -24.84 5.72
C LEU A 123 -2.38 -23.87 4.56
N LEU A 124 -3.37 -22.98 4.68
CA LEU A 124 -3.61 -21.90 3.71
C LEU A 124 -3.23 -20.56 4.31
N LYS A 125 -2.30 -19.84 3.64
CA LYS A 125 -1.95 -18.45 3.96
C LYS A 125 -3.14 -17.56 3.59
N ALA A 126 -3.85 -17.05 4.60
CA ALA A 126 -4.86 -16.02 4.39
C ALA A 126 -4.19 -14.64 4.33
N GLU A 127 -4.15 -14.04 3.14
CA GLU A 127 -3.82 -12.61 3.00
C GLU A 127 -4.97 -11.76 3.59
N PRO A 128 -4.69 -10.53 4.07
CA PRO A 128 -5.75 -9.68 4.60
C PRO A 128 -6.83 -9.45 3.53
N PRO A 129 -8.11 -9.34 3.91
CA PRO A 129 -9.16 -8.99 2.97
C PRO A 129 -8.91 -7.57 2.45
N ALA A 130 -8.29 -7.48 1.28
CA ALA A 130 -8.27 -6.26 0.51
C ALA A 130 -9.71 -5.79 0.26
N SER A 131 -9.88 -4.47 0.09
CA SER A 131 -11.10 -3.93 -0.52
C SER A 131 -11.50 -4.79 -1.72
N THR A 132 -12.75 -5.26 -1.77
CA THR A 132 -13.20 -6.26 -2.76
C THR A 132 -13.37 -5.70 -4.17
N ARG A 133 -12.80 -4.51 -4.43
CA ARG A 133 -12.45 -4.02 -5.76
C ARG A 133 -10.95 -3.76 -5.80
N PRO A 134 -10.21 -4.25 -6.81
CA PRO A 134 -8.88 -3.74 -7.08
C PRO A 134 -8.96 -2.23 -7.26
N ILE A 135 -8.15 -1.48 -6.51
CA ILE A 135 -8.02 -0.03 -6.68
C ILE A 135 -7.45 0.20 -8.08
N GLY A 136 -8.29 0.60 -9.04
CA GLY A 136 -7.87 0.85 -10.42
C GLY A 136 -7.23 2.24 -10.58
N THR A 137 -7.72 3.24 -9.85
CA THR A 137 -7.24 4.62 -9.94
C THR A 137 -7.15 5.24 -8.56
N VAL A 138 -6.05 5.95 -8.29
CA VAL A 138 -5.83 6.73 -7.06
C VAL A 138 -5.75 8.21 -7.41
N MET A 139 -6.31 9.08 -6.57
CA MET A 139 -6.04 10.51 -6.67
C MET A 139 -4.83 10.85 -5.81
N VAL A 140 -3.73 11.28 -6.44
CA VAL A 140 -2.50 11.70 -5.74
C VAL A 140 -2.54 13.21 -5.52
N VAL A 141 -2.24 13.69 -4.31
CA VAL A 141 -2.40 15.10 -3.92
C VAL A 141 -1.19 15.67 -3.17
N GLY A 142 -0.71 16.83 -3.60
CA GLY A 142 0.37 17.60 -2.98
C GLY A 142 -0.08 18.47 -1.81
N ASP A 143 0.90 18.90 -1.03
CA ASP A 143 0.95 20.09 -0.17
C ASP A 143 -0.41 20.76 0.08
N VAL A 144 -1.13 20.28 1.11
CA VAL A 144 -2.48 20.76 1.47
C VAL A 144 -2.42 21.88 2.52
N HIS A 145 -1.38 21.86 3.35
CA HIS A 145 -1.00 22.85 4.37
C HIS A 145 -2.14 23.16 5.36
N GLY A 146 -2.90 22.14 5.76
CA GLY A 146 -4.04 22.30 6.67
C GLY A 146 -5.24 23.06 6.08
N ASP A 147 -5.27 23.33 4.76
CA ASP A 147 -6.40 24.02 4.14
C ASP A 147 -7.62 23.10 3.99
N LEU A 148 -8.48 23.14 5.01
CA LEU A 148 -9.71 22.37 5.04
C LEU A 148 -10.68 22.71 3.88
N GLY A 149 -10.68 23.95 3.38
CA GLY A 149 -11.48 24.33 2.22
C GLY A 149 -10.99 23.63 0.95
N TRP A 150 -9.68 23.46 0.85
CA TRP A 150 -9.05 22.69 -0.20
C TRP A 150 -9.27 21.17 -0.04
N VAL A 151 -9.08 20.61 1.16
CA VAL A 151 -9.44 19.20 1.48
C VAL A 151 -10.87 18.90 1.02
N LYS A 152 -11.84 19.76 1.37
CA LYS A 152 -13.23 19.61 0.91
C LYS A 152 -13.34 19.54 -0.61
N THR A 153 -12.61 20.41 -1.31
CA THR A 153 -12.60 20.48 -2.77
C THR A 153 -12.02 19.22 -3.41
N VAL A 154 -10.91 18.70 -2.88
CA VAL A 154 -10.25 17.47 -3.34
C VAL A 154 -11.13 16.25 -3.10
N LEU A 155 -11.67 16.07 -1.89
CA LEU A 155 -12.46 14.88 -1.54
C LEU A 155 -13.83 14.85 -2.23
N GLU A 156 -14.49 16.00 -2.40
CA GLU A 156 -15.71 16.09 -3.22
C GLU A 156 -15.41 15.85 -4.72
N ARG A 157 -14.20 16.19 -5.19
CA ARG A 157 -13.77 15.93 -6.57
C ARG A 157 -13.44 14.46 -6.81
N ALA A 158 -12.76 13.79 -5.87
CA ALA A 158 -12.49 12.36 -5.93
C ALA A 158 -13.79 11.56 -6.06
N HIS A 159 -14.76 11.83 -5.19
CA HIS A 159 -16.10 11.24 -5.25
C HIS A 159 -16.81 11.48 -6.60
N GLN A 160 -16.79 12.70 -7.12
CA GLN A 160 -17.38 13.05 -8.43
C GLN A 160 -16.69 12.34 -9.61
N LEU A 161 -15.44 11.91 -9.46
CA LEU A 161 -14.68 11.16 -10.46
C LEU A 161 -14.80 9.63 -10.26
N GLY A 162 -15.54 9.17 -9.24
CA GLY A 162 -15.66 7.74 -8.90
C GLY A 162 -14.42 7.16 -8.21
N VAL A 163 -13.56 8.02 -7.64
CA VAL A 163 -12.33 7.63 -6.94
C VAL A 163 -12.58 7.66 -5.43
N ASP A 164 -12.39 6.52 -4.78
CA ASP A 164 -12.57 6.31 -3.33
C ASP A 164 -11.25 6.41 -2.53
N THR A 165 -10.12 6.55 -3.22
CA THR A 165 -8.78 6.48 -2.62
C THR A 165 -7.97 7.73 -2.97
N VAL A 166 -7.56 8.48 -1.94
CA VAL A 166 -6.69 9.66 -2.05
C VAL A 166 -5.36 9.38 -1.36
N LEU A 167 -4.26 9.63 -2.05
CA LEU A 167 -2.90 9.48 -1.54
C LEU A 167 -2.22 10.86 -1.48
N SER A 168 -1.95 11.36 -0.28
CA SER A 168 -1.20 12.61 -0.09
C SER A 168 0.29 12.34 -0.04
N VAL A 169 1.06 13.15 -0.78
CA VAL A 169 2.54 13.19 -0.74
C VAL A 169 3.06 14.12 0.37
N GLY A 170 2.21 14.58 1.29
CA GLY A 170 2.61 15.26 2.51
C GLY A 170 2.08 16.66 2.70
N ASP A 171 2.52 17.25 3.81
CA ASP A 171 2.02 18.49 4.39
C ASP A 171 0.49 18.57 4.37
N TRP A 172 -0.15 17.56 4.96
CA TRP A 172 -1.60 17.41 5.01
C TRP A 172 -2.24 18.36 6.02
N GLY A 173 -1.69 18.44 7.23
CA GLY A 173 -2.35 19.10 8.37
C GLY A 173 -2.51 18.21 9.61
N ILE A 174 -1.65 17.20 9.81
CA ILE A 174 -1.67 16.34 10.99
C ILE A 174 -1.25 17.18 12.20
N GLY A 175 -2.25 17.61 12.97
CA GLY A 175 -2.10 18.70 13.93
C GLY A 175 -1.75 18.28 15.36
N PRO A 176 -1.55 19.25 16.28
CA PRO A 176 -1.66 20.69 16.04
C PRO A 176 -0.60 21.20 15.05
N TRP A 177 -1.08 21.86 14.00
CA TRP A 177 -0.29 22.37 12.87
C TRP A 177 0.26 23.78 13.17
N PRO A 178 1.37 24.21 12.55
CA PRO A 178 1.82 25.60 12.54
C PRO A 178 0.68 26.62 12.32
N GLY A 179 0.34 27.40 13.36
CA GLY A 179 -0.75 28.40 13.31
C GLY A 179 -2.14 27.88 13.70
N ASP A 180 -2.29 26.60 14.07
CA ASP A 180 -3.52 26.11 14.67
C ASP A 180 -3.85 26.86 15.97
N ARG A 181 -5.15 27.14 16.16
CA ARG A 181 -5.66 27.65 17.43
C ARG A 181 -5.96 26.48 18.37
N PRO A 182 -5.84 26.64 19.70
CA PRO A 182 -6.31 25.64 20.66
C PRO A 182 -7.76 25.22 20.35
N GLY A 183 -7.99 23.91 20.25
CA GLY A 183 -9.27 23.36 19.79
C GLY A 183 -9.47 23.38 18.26
N SER A 184 -8.38 23.36 17.48
CA SER A 184 -8.45 23.14 16.03
C SER A 184 -9.26 21.89 15.72
N ARG A 185 -9.97 21.97 14.60
CA ARG A 185 -10.91 20.93 14.15
C ARG A 185 -10.54 20.41 12.76
N PHE A 186 -9.27 20.52 12.34
CA PHE A 186 -8.84 20.05 11.02
C PHE A 186 -9.11 18.55 10.88
N GLY A 187 -8.40 17.68 11.61
CA GLY A 187 -8.59 16.22 11.60
C GLY A 187 -10.08 15.78 11.72
N PRO A 188 -10.82 16.19 12.77
CA PRO A 188 -12.22 15.82 12.94
C PRO A 188 -13.19 16.34 11.86
N LYS A 189 -12.84 17.40 11.12
CA LYS A 189 -13.64 17.85 9.96
C LYS A 189 -13.19 17.14 8.67
N THR A 190 -11.91 16.89 8.50
CA THR A 190 -11.34 16.08 7.41
C THR A 190 -11.96 14.69 7.40
N GLU A 191 -11.98 14.00 8.54
CA GLU A 191 -12.68 12.72 8.75
C GLU A 191 -14.13 12.79 8.28
N ARG A 192 -14.90 13.78 8.75
CA ARG A 192 -16.31 13.96 8.35
C ARG A 192 -16.48 14.20 6.85
N ILE A 193 -15.55 14.90 6.20
CA ILE A 193 -15.57 15.15 4.76
C ILE A 193 -15.22 13.86 4.00
N ALA A 194 -14.22 13.11 4.45
CA ALA A 194 -13.80 11.83 3.88
C ALA A 194 -14.94 10.81 3.93
N ALA A 195 -15.49 10.56 5.12
CA ALA A 195 -16.65 9.69 5.35
C ALA A 195 -17.89 10.10 4.53
N LYS A 196 -18.22 11.40 4.47
CA LYS A 196 -19.35 11.91 3.66
C LYS A 196 -19.20 11.58 2.17
N ASN A 197 -17.98 11.61 1.65
CA ASN A 197 -17.67 11.38 0.24
C ASN A 197 -17.38 9.89 -0.06
N GLY A 198 -17.30 9.02 0.95
CA GLY A 198 -16.89 7.62 0.78
C GLY A 198 -15.43 7.50 0.31
N VAL A 199 -14.56 8.41 0.75
CA VAL A 199 -13.15 8.47 0.35
C VAL A 199 -12.26 8.14 1.55
N THR A 200 -11.24 7.32 1.35
CA THR A 200 -10.17 7.08 2.34
C THR A 200 -8.91 7.86 1.93
N CYS A 201 -8.34 8.60 2.88
CA CYS A 201 -7.11 9.36 2.71
C CYS A 201 -5.92 8.59 3.29
N TYR A 202 -4.88 8.40 2.49
CA TYR A 202 -3.61 7.81 2.87
C TYR A 202 -2.54 8.89 2.80
N LEU A 203 -1.81 9.12 3.89
CA LEU A 203 -0.92 10.28 4.04
C LEU A 203 0.53 9.82 4.20
N VAL A 204 1.41 10.24 3.31
CA VAL A 204 2.85 10.21 3.57
C VAL A 204 3.22 11.51 4.29
N PRO A 205 3.77 11.50 5.52
CA PRO A 205 4.05 12.73 6.27
C PRO A 205 4.96 13.71 5.52
N GLY A 206 4.65 15.01 5.58
CA GLY A 206 5.56 16.09 5.15
C GLY A 206 6.45 16.62 6.27
N ASN A 207 7.13 17.75 6.05
CA ASN A 207 8.00 18.36 7.08
C ASN A 207 7.24 19.26 8.06
N HIS A 208 6.01 19.67 7.76
CA HIS A 208 5.21 20.53 8.64
C HIS A 208 4.20 19.78 9.51
N GLU A 209 4.21 18.45 9.48
CA GLU A 209 3.35 17.59 10.30
C GLU A 209 3.76 17.55 11.78
N ASN A 210 2.80 17.30 12.67
CA ASN A 210 3.05 17.06 14.09
C ASN A 210 3.55 15.63 14.33
N TYR A 211 4.88 15.45 14.39
CA TYR A 211 5.50 14.14 14.55
C TYR A 211 5.24 13.48 15.92
N ASP A 212 5.01 14.25 16.99
CA ASP A 212 4.58 13.68 18.28
C ASP A 212 3.21 13.00 18.14
N THR A 213 2.28 13.65 17.45
CA THR A 213 0.95 13.10 17.14
C THR A 213 1.06 11.84 16.29
N ILE A 214 1.88 11.84 15.25
CA ILE A 214 2.13 10.65 14.41
C ILE A 214 2.71 9.50 15.25
N SER A 215 3.67 9.79 16.14
CA SER A 215 4.32 8.77 16.99
C SER A 215 3.37 8.13 18.01
N ALA A 216 2.28 8.81 18.37
CA ALA A 216 1.27 8.34 19.30
C ALA A 216 0.14 7.53 18.62
N LEU A 217 0.10 7.47 17.28
CA LEU A 217 -0.93 6.73 16.56
C LEU A 217 -0.76 5.21 16.69
N THR A 218 -1.87 4.48 16.66
CA THR A 218 -1.86 3.01 16.69
C THR A 218 -1.78 2.46 15.28
N ALA A 219 -0.90 1.48 15.07
CA ALA A 219 -0.81 0.74 13.81
C ALA A 219 -1.99 -0.24 13.65
N ARG A 220 -2.61 -0.22 12.48
CA ARG A 220 -3.59 -1.20 12.01
C ARG A 220 -2.90 -2.51 11.59
N PRO A 221 -3.66 -3.61 11.38
CA PRO A 221 -3.12 -4.87 10.88
C PRO A 221 -2.47 -4.79 9.49
N ASP A 222 -2.78 -3.75 8.70
CA ASP A 222 -2.19 -3.45 7.39
C ASP A 222 -0.94 -2.53 7.48
N GLY A 223 -0.46 -2.26 8.70
CA GLY A 223 0.72 -1.45 8.99
C GLY A 223 0.50 0.07 8.95
N TRP A 224 -0.64 0.55 8.45
CA TRP A 224 -0.96 1.97 8.45
C TRP A 224 -1.26 2.48 9.86
N LEU A 225 -0.82 3.68 10.18
CA LEU A 225 -1.16 4.35 11.43
C LEU A 225 -2.55 4.99 11.30
N GLU A 226 -3.46 4.71 12.23
CA GLU A 226 -4.81 5.27 12.19
C GLU A 226 -4.86 6.64 12.87
N LEU A 227 -5.03 7.71 12.09
CA LEU A 227 -5.30 9.05 12.62
C LEU A 227 -6.80 9.23 12.87
N THR A 228 -7.63 8.79 11.92
CA THR A 228 -9.08 8.58 12.04
C THR A 228 -9.51 7.43 11.12
N GLU A 229 -10.77 6.99 11.20
CA GLU A 229 -11.30 5.85 10.41
C GLU A 229 -11.03 5.96 8.90
N HIS A 230 -11.16 7.17 8.33
CA HIS A 230 -10.94 7.45 6.91
C HIS A 230 -9.64 8.22 6.61
N VAL A 231 -8.76 8.39 7.60
CA VAL A 231 -7.47 9.10 7.44
C VAL A 231 -6.34 8.31 8.08
N LEU A 232 -5.49 7.75 7.22
CA LEU A 232 -4.42 6.81 7.56
C LEU A 232 -3.05 7.42 7.23
N VAL A 233 -2.06 7.20 8.07
CA VAL A 233 -0.72 7.79 7.96
C VAL A 233 0.31 6.69 7.75
N ALA A 234 1.21 6.88 6.78
CA ALA A 234 2.30 5.96 6.52
C ALA A 234 3.35 6.08 7.65
N PRO A 235 3.72 5.00 8.36
CA PRO A 235 4.91 5.01 9.20
C PRO A 235 6.19 5.23 8.37
N ARG A 236 7.30 5.54 9.05
CA ARG A 236 8.62 5.71 8.41
C ARG A 236 9.05 4.41 7.70
N GLY A 237 9.29 4.49 6.38
CA GLY A 237 9.68 3.35 5.55
C GLY A 237 8.54 2.38 5.22
N HIS A 238 7.27 2.81 5.31
CA HIS A 238 6.11 1.95 5.05
C HIS A 238 6.13 1.33 3.66
N ARG A 239 5.57 0.12 3.54
CA ARG A 239 5.39 -0.59 2.26
C ARG A 239 4.00 -1.21 2.20
N TRP A 240 3.36 -1.15 1.04
CA TRP A 240 2.05 -1.75 0.80
C TRP A 240 1.89 -2.13 -0.67
N SER A 241 0.76 -2.74 -1.02
CA SER A 241 0.41 -3.03 -2.41
C SER A 241 -1.04 -2.75 -2.73
N TRP A 242 -1.30 -2.15 -3.89
CA TRP A 242 -2.65 -1.88 -4.43
C TRP A 242 -2.76 -2.39 -5.88
N GLY A 243 -3.90 -2.16 -6.54
CA GLY A 243 -4.06 -2.46 -7.98
C GLY A 243 -3.87 -3.92 -8.39
N GLY A 244 -4.02 -4.88 -7.46
CA GLY A 244 -3.77 -6.30 -7.75
C GLY A 244 -2.30 -6.72 -7.75
N GLY A 245 -1.38 -5.88 -7.28
CA GLY A 245 0.03 -6.26 -7.10
C GLY A 245 1.05 -5.13 -7.25
N VAL A 246 0.64 -3.90 -7.54
CA VAL A 246 1.52 -2.73 -7.64
C VAL A 246 2.14 -2.44 -6.28
N GLN A 247 3.47 -2.46 -6.21
CA GLN A 247 4.25 -2.31 -4.97
C GLN A 247 4.55 -0.84 -4.67
N PHE A 248 4.18 -0.39 -3.48
CA PHE A 248 4.38 0.98 -3.00
C PHE A 248 5.33 1.03 -1.80
N GLY A 249 6.06 2.13 -1.69
CA GLY A 249 6.83 2.49 -0.50
C GLY A 249 6.69 3.97 -0.17
N ALA A 250 6.84 4.34 1.10
CA ALA A 250 6.74 5.72 1.57
C ALA A 250 7.97 6.19 2.36
N LEU A 251 8.50 7.35 1.99
CA LEU A 251 9.53 8.10 2.70
C LEU A 251 9.09 9.55 2.89
N GLY A 252 8.40 9.81 4.00
CA GLY A 252 7.96 11.15 4.37
C GLY A 252 9.09 12.06 4.85
N GLY A 253 8.74 13.30 5.17
CA GLY A 253 9.66 14.29 5.71
C GLY A 253 10.45 15.05 4.65
N ALA A 254 10.97 16.20 5.07
CA ALA A 254 11.86 17.10 4.34
C ALA A 254 12.49 18.08 5.33
N PHE A 255 13.37 18.97 4.87
CA PHE A 255 13.94 20.02 5.70
C PHE A 255 13.09 21.31 5.65
N SER A 256 12.65 21.81 6.81
CA SER A 256 11.93 23.10 6.89
C SER A 256 12.87 24.29 6.64
N VAL A 257 12.90 24.83 5.42
CA VAL A 257 13.76 26.00 5.06
C VAL A 257 13.50 27.25 5.90
N ASP A 258 12.30 27.37 6.49
CA ASP A 258 11.87 28.48 7.34
C ASP A 258 12.04 28.19 8.86
N TRP A 259 12.76 27.14 9.24
CA TRP A 259 12.93 26.68 10.64
C TRP A 259 13.29 27.78 11.65
N ARG A 260 14.01 28.82 11.25
CA ARG A 260 14.37 29.97 12.11
C ARG A 260 13.18 30.79 12.59
N HIS A 261 12.02 30.64 11.96
CA HIS A 261 10.78 31.28 12.33
C HIS A 261 9.85 30.37 13.17
N ARG A 262 10.32 29.18 13.52
CA ARG A 262 9.56 28.11 14.19
C ARG A 262 10.06 27.82 15.60
N GLN A 263 9.25 27.08 16.34
CA GLN A 263 9.43 26.65 17.72
C GLN A 263 9.48 25.12 17.77
N ALA A 264 10.65 24.58 18.15
CA ALA A 264 10.87 23.14 18.31
C ALA A 264 9.85 22.52 19.28
N GLY A 265 9.28 21.37 18.89
CA GLY A 265 8.25 20.66 19.66
C GLY A 265 6.86 21.29 19.61
N ARG A 266 6.61 22.22 18.68
CA ARG A 266 5.30 22.87 18.48
C ARG A 266 4.89 22.97 17.02
N ASP A 267 5.77 23.48 16.19
CA ASP A 267 5.54 23.70 14.75
C ASP A 267 6.81 23.38 13.91
N TRP A 268 7.75 22.67 14.53
CA TRP A 268 9.03 22.19 13.99
C TRP A 268 9.54 21.00 14.83
N TRP A 269 10.03 19.95 14.18
CA TRP A 269 10.54 18.74 14.83
C TRP A 269 11.95 18.41 14.31
N PRO A 270 13.00 19.17 14.71
CA PRO A 270 14.36 19.01 14.19
C PRO A 270 14.94 17.59 14.33
N GLU A 271 14.44 16.84 15.31
CA GLU A 271 14.93 15.50 15.63
C GLU A 271 14.23 14.36 14.87
N VAL A 272 13.20 14.65 14.06
CA VAL A 272 12.42 13.61 13.33
C VAL A 272 11.75 14.07 12.02
N GLU A 273 11.75 15.35 11.65
CA GLU A 273 11.04 15.81 10.43
C GLU A 273 11.76 15.46 9.13
N GLU A 274 13.08 15.60 9.09
CA GLU A 274 13.91 15.28 7.92
C GLU A 274 13.95 13.78 7.63
N LEU A 275 14.16 13.42 6.36
CA LEU A 275 14.46 12.05 5.98
C LEU A 275 15.86 11.66 6.48
N ARG A 276 16.00 10.43 6.98
CA ARG A 276 17.27 9.91 7.50
C ARG A 276 17.64 8.54 6.92
N PRO A 277 18.92 8.15 6.94
CA PRO A 277 19.36 6.83 6.47
C PRO A 277 18.58 5.66 7.10
N GLU A 278 18.21 5.75 8.38
CA GLU A 278 17.46 4.70 9.07
C GLU A 278 16.04 4.49 8.49
N ASP A 279 15.45 5.51 7.87
CA ASP A 279 14.16 5.38 7.16
C ASP A 279 14.33 4.65 5.83
N VAL A 280 15.45 4.90 5.13
CA VAL A 280 15.84 4.15 3.93
C VAL A 280 16.20 2.70 4.27
N GLU A 281 16.71 2.44 5.49
CA GLU A 281 16.87 1.09 6.04
C GLU A 281 15.54 0.40 6.33
N ARG A 282 14.59 1.09 6.99
CA ARG A 282 13.22 0.58 7.23
C ARG A 282 12.48 0.24 5.93
N LEU A 283 12.63 1.07 4.90
CA LEU A 283 12.08 0.81 3.56
C LEU A 283 12.66 -0.46 2.90
N GLY A 284 13.88 -0.86 3.27
CA GLY A 284 14.56 -2.04 2.75
C GLY A 284 14.93 -1.94 1.25
N SER A 285 15.24 -3.09 0.65
CA SER A 285 15.74 -3.21 -0.74
C SER A 285 14.83 -4.01 -1.67
N GLY A 286 13.60 -4.32 -1.27
CA GLY A 286 12.64 -4.92 -2.20
C GLY A 286 12.30 -3.91 -3.29
N ASP A 287 12.16 -4.38 -4.54
CA ASP A 287 11.73 -3.52 -5.65
C ASP A 287 10.38 -2.86 -5.35
N LEU A 288 10.21 -1.64 -5.84
CA LEU A 288 8.98 -0.88 -5.83
C LEU A 288 8.53 -0.62 -7.26
N ASP A 289 7.22 -0.41 -7.44
CA ASP A 289 6.70 0.21 -8.65
C ASP A 289 6.59 1.73 -8.44
N ILE A 290 6.10 2.14 -7.27
CA ILE A 290 5.94 3.54 -6.89
C ILE A 290 6.68 3.80 -5.58
N LEU A 291 7.52 4.83 -5.56
CA LEU A 291 8.01 5.45 -4.32
C LEU A 291 7.24 6.76 -4.10
N VAL A 292 6.69 6.92 -2.91
CA VAL A 292 5.98 8.13 -2.46
C VAL A 292 6.89 8.84 -1.47
N SER A 293 7.24 10.10 -1.74
CA SER A 293 8.05 10.92 -0.81
C SER A 293 7.44 12.30 -0.63
N HIS A 294 7.88 13.05 0.38
CA HIS A 294 7.51 14.45 0.46
C HIS A 294 8.50 15.32 -0.32
N ASP A 295 9.79 15.29 0.04
CA ASP A 295 10.84 15.93 -0.75
C ASP A 295 11.09 15.21 -2.10
N VAL A 296 11.85 15.84 -2.99
CA VAL A 296 12.21 15.32 -4.31
C VAL A 296 13.63 14.72 -4.30
N PRO A 297 13.87 13.56 -4.97
CA PRO A 297 15.20 12.98 -5.02
C PRO A 297 16.24 13.91 -5.69
N SER A 298 17.50 13.73 -5.33
CA SER A 298 18.62 14.42 -5.98
C SER A 298 18.70 14.12 -7.47
N GLY A 299 19.06 15.15 -8.25
CA GLY A 299 19.03 15.11 -9.72
C GLY A 299 17.73 15.65 -10.33
N VAL A 300 16.67 15.84 -9.55
CA VAL A 300 15.45 16.55 -9.99
C VAL A 300 15.69 18.07 -9.97
N PRO A 301 15.44 18.80 -11.09
CA PRO A 301 15.65 20.24 -11.18
C PRO A 301 14.42 21.02 -10.67
N VAL A 302 14.26 21.09 -9.35
CA VAL A 302 13.31 21.99 -8.69
C VAL A 302 13.90 23.39 -8.53
N GLY A 303 13.10 24.43 -8.80
CA GLY A 303 13.50 25.82 -8.54
C GLY A 303 13.22 26.21 -7.09
N PRO A 304 13.63 27.42 -6.65
CA PRO A 304 13.12 27.98 -5.40
C PRO A 304 11.59 28.03 -5.44
N GLY A 305 10.94 27.28 -4.55
CA GLY A 305 9.48 27.10 -4.52
C GLY A 305 8.69 28.41 -4.36
N ALA A 306 7.38 28.37 -4.64
CA ALA A 306 6.51 29.55 -4.55
C ALA A 306 6.46 30.21 -3.14
N LEU A 307 6.91 29.50 -2.11
CA LEU A 307 7.01 29.95 -0.71
C LEU A 307 8.44 30.34 -0.29
N VAL A 308 9.45 30.13 -1.14
CA VAL A 308 10.79 30.67 -0.90
C VAL A 308 10.71 32.19 -1.05
N SER A 309 10.95 32.88 0.06
CA SER A 309 10.96 34.34 0.11
C SER A 309 11.88 34.94 -0.95
N THR A 310 11.68 36.21 -1.29
CA THR A 310 12.62 36.99 -2.12
C THR A 310 14.00 37.21 -1.49
N LEU A 311 14.28 36.60 -0.33
CA LEU A 311 15.57 36.58 0.34
C LEU A 311 16.32 35.27 0.02
N PRO A 312 17.66 35.33 -0.19
CA PRO A 312 18.45 34.13 -0.48
C PRO A 312 18.46 33.17 0.72
N ILE A 313 18.22 31.89 0.47
CA ILE A 313 18.42 30.82 1.44
C ILE A 313 19.93 30.69 1.73
N PRO A 314 20.38 30.65 2.99
CA PRO A 314 21.78 30.44 3.32
C PRO A 314 22.33 29.10 2.79
N GLU A 315 23.58 29.10 2.35
CA GLU A 315 24.25 27.93 1.75
C GLU A 315 24.23 26.69 2.67
N ALA A 316 24.34 26.89 3.98
CA ALA A 316 24.26 25.80 4.97
C ALA A 316 22.86 25.14 5.04
N ASP A 317 21.79 25.91 4.82
CA ASP A 317 20.43 25.37 4.79
C ASP A 317 20.16 24.65 3.46
N LEU A 318 20.69 25.17 2.34
CA LEU A 318 20.67 24.48 1.05
C LEU A 318 21.43 23.14 1.13
N ALA A 319 22.58 23.10 1.80
CA ALA A 319 23.33 21.87 2.02
C ALA A 319 22.55 20.85 2.88
N ARG A 320 21.85 21.31 3.92
CA ARG A 320 21.02 20.43 4.77
C ARG A 320 19.80 19.88 4.02
N ALA A 321 19.09 20.73 3.26
CA ALA A 321 18.03 20.27 2.36
C ALA A 321 18.55 19.22 1.38
N GLN A 322 19.73 19.47 0.78
CA GLN A 322 20.35 18.57 -0.18
C GLN A 322 20.65 17.17 0.41
N MET A 323 20.97 17.05 1.71
CA MET A 323 21.18 15.76 2.38
C MET A 323 19.92 14.87 2.37
N SER A 324 18.74 15.43 2.66
CA SER A 324 17.47 14.66 2.59
C SER A 324 17.20 14.14 1.18
N ARG A 325 17.48 14.97 0.16
CA ARG A 325 17.34 14.61 -1.25
C ARG A 325 18.33 13.54 -1.72
N ASP A 326 19.54 13.55 -1.17
CA ASP A 326 20.56 12.54 -1.44
C ASP A 326 20.17 11.18 -0.86
N GLU A 327 19.61 11.13 0.35
CA GLU A 327 19.05 9.90 0.93
C GLU A 327 17.84 9.38 0.14
N LEU A 328 16.97 10.27 -0.37
CA LEU A 328 15.93 9.85 -1.33
C LEU A 328 16.53 9.23 -2.61
N LEU A 329 17.62 9.77 -3.14
CA LEU A 329 18.30 9.18 -4.30
C LEU A 329 18.93 7.81 -3.96
N VAL A 330 19.43 7.61 -2.73
CA VAL A 330 19.85 6.28 -2.25
C VAL A 330 18.65 5.33 -2.22
N ALA A 331 17.50 5.74 -1.68
CA ALA A 331 16.28 4.93 -1.66
C ALA A 331 15.79 4.56 -3.07
N VAL A 332 15.78 5.51 -4.00
CA VAL A 332 15.42 5.28 -5.41
C VAL A 332 16.37 4.27 -6.06
N ARG A 333 17.69 4.40 -5.87
CA ARG A 333 18.67 3.42 -6.37
C ARG A 333 18.48 2.03 -5.76
N ARG A 334 18.12 1.97 -4.47
CA ARG A 334 17.97 0.73 -3.71
C ARG A 334 16.69 -0.04 -4.03
N THR A 335 15.59 0.66 -4.30
CA THR A 335 14.25 0.08 -4.52
C THR A 335 13.77 0.13 -5.97
N ARG A 336 14.51 0.82 -6.85
CA ARG A 336 14.33 0.81 -8.32
C ARG A 336 12.86 1.07 -8.78
N PRO A 337 12.19 2.11 -8.25
CA PRO A 337 10.81 2.43 -8.62
C PRO A 337 10.72 2.77 -10.10
N GLU A 338 9.57 2.49 -10.70
CA GLU A 338 9.23 2.99 -12.04
C GLU A 338 8.80 4.47 -11.99
N LEU A 339 8.14 4.85 -10.88
CA LEU A 339 7.61 6.18 -10.65
C LEU A 339 7.92 6.68 -9.22
N VAL A 340 8.32 7.94 -9.10
CA VAL A 340 8.36 8.68 -7.83
C VAL A 340 7.28 9.77 -7.87
N VAL A 341 6.43 9.82 -6.84
CA VAL A 341 5.45 10.91 -6.64
C VAL A 341 5.78 11.68 -5.36
N CYS A 342 5.86 13.01 -5.46
CA CYS A 342 6.45 13.88 -4.43
C CYS A 342 5.90 15.32 -4.44
N GLY A 343 6.22 16.13 -3.43
CA GLY A 343 5.69 17.49 -3.24
C GLY A 343 6.78 18.46 -2.77
N HIS A 344 6.51 19.17 -1.67
CA HIS A 344 7.42 20.06 -0.90
C HIS A 344 7.88 21.34 -1.63
N HIS A 345 8.17 21.28 -2.93
CA HIS A 345 8.73 22.41 -3.69
C HIS A 345 7.68 23.35 -4.28
N HIS A 346 6.38 23.04 -4.14
CA HIS A 346 5.26 23.87 -4.60
C HIS A 346 5.37 24.24 -6.09
N GLN A 347 5.72 23.23 -6.90
CA GLN A 347 5.98 23.36 -8.33
C GLN A 347 5.56 22.08 -9.04
N ARG A 348 4.51 22.13 -9.86
CA ARG A 348 4.18 21.02 -10.77
C ARG A 348 5.33 20.74 -11.74
N LEU A 349 5.95 19.57 -11.63
CA LEU A 349 7.02 19.12 -12.53
C LEU A 349 6.85 17.63 -12.88
N SER A 350 6.73 17.32 -14.17
CA SER A 350 6.96 15.98 -14.72
C SER A 350 8.38 15.91 -15.27
N THR A 351 9.16 14.93 -14.84
CA THR A 351 10.50 14.67 -15.38
C THR A 351 10.86 13.19 -15.23
N ALA A 352 12.08 12.83 -15.60
CA ALA A 352 12.67 11.54 -15.29
C ALA A 352 14.07 11.73 -14.72
N LEU A 353 14.49 10.86 -13.81
CA LEU A 353 15.88 10.82 -13.36
C LEU A 353 16.80 10.37 -14.49
N ALA A 354 18.03 10.89 -14.49
CA ALA A 354 18.98 10.72 -15.60
C ALA A 354 19.29 9.25 -15.91
N ALA A 355 19.52 8.94 -17.19
CA ALA A 355 19.72 7.58 -17.69
C ALA A 355 20.94 6.84 -17.11
N GLU A 356 21.86 7.51 -16.41
CA GLU A 356 22.95 6.89 -15.66
C GLU A 356 22.45 6.13 -14.40
N LEU A 357 21.21 6.40 -13.99
CA LEU A 357 20.47 5.66 -12.97
C LEU A 357 19.63 4.51 -13.56
N ALA A 358 19.66 4.32 -14.89
CA ALA A 358 18.93 3.24 -15.55
C ALA A 358 19.42 1.88 -15.05
N VAL A 359 18.47 1.03 -14.66
CA VAL A 359 18.74 -0.27 -14.07
C VAL A 359 19.37 -1.18 -15.12
N ARG A 360 20.55 -1.77 -14.82
CA ARG A 360 21.24 -2.71 -15.71
C ARG A 360 20.40 -3.96 -16.02
N ASP A 361 19.57 -4.38 -15.06
CA ASP A 361 18.49 -5.35 -15.24
C ASP A 361 17.14 -4.61 -15.32
N VAL A 362 16.70 -4.29 -16.54
CA VAL A 362 15.40 -3.65 -16.77
C VAL A 362 14.28 -4.64 -16.46
N ARG A 363 13.70 -4.54 -15.26
CA ARG A 363 12.52 -5.32 -14.85
C ARG A 363 11.28 -4.92 -15.69
N PRO A 364 10.31 -5.83 -15.89
CA PRO A 364 9.08 -5.48 -16.58
C PRO A 364 8.31 -4.35 -15.88
N THR A 365 7.87 -3.35 -16.63
CA THR A 365 7.05 -2.23 -16.13
C THR A 365 5.71 -2.71 -15.59
N VAL A 366 5.00 -1.88 -14.83
CA VAL A 366 3.63 -2.21 -14.41
C VAL A 366 2.77 -2.57 -15.62
N ALA A 367 2.74 -1.73 -16.66
CA ALA A 367 2.00 -1.96 -17.90
C ALA A 367 2.35 -3.28 -18.61
N GLU A 368 3.63 -3.67 -18.65
CA GLU A 368 4.06 -4.96 -19.20
C GLU A 368 3.48 -6.15 -18.42
N ARG A 369 3.30 -6.03 -17.09
CA ARG A 369 2.82 -7.11 -16.22
C ARG A 369 1.30 -7.21 -16.13
N THR A 370 0.58 -6.10 -16.25
CA THR A 370 -0.89 -5.98 -16.09
C THR A 370 -1.65 -5.98 -17.41
N LEU A 371 -1.12 -5.30 -18.43
CA LEU A 371 -1.78 -5.06 -19.72
C LEU A 371 -1.06 -5.72 -20.90
N GLY A 372 0.17 -6.20 -20.69
CA GLY A 372 0.92 -7.00 -21.68
C GLY A 372 1.49 -6.22 -22.85
N TYR A 373 1.63 -4.90 -22.74
CA TYR A 373 2.32 -4.06 -23.74
C TYR A 373 3.57 -3.40 -23.17
N VAL A 374 4.55 -3.12 -24.04
CA VAL A 374 5.81 -2.46 -23.67
C VAL A 374 5.64 -0.94 -23.70
N ASP A 375 5.78 -0.29 -22.55
CA ASP A 375 5.88 1.17 -22.48
C ASP A 375 7.35 1.62 -22.65
N GLU A 376 7.77 1.79 -23.92
CA GLU A 376 9.12 2.29 -24.26
C GLU A 376 9.40 3.72 -23.78
N ALA A 377 8.37 4.49 -23.35
CA ALA A 377 8.59 5.81 -22.76
C ALA A 377 9.03 5.72 -21.29
N ARG A 378 8.65 4.65 -20.57
CA ARG A 378 9.01 4.39 -19.17
C ARG A 378 10.10 3.34 -18.98
N ARG A 379 10.24 2.40 -19.92
CA ARG A 379 11.18 1.27 -19.82
C ARG A 379 12.61 1.71 -19.50
N GLY A 380 13.14 1.23 -18.38
CA GLY A 380 14.49 1.56 -17.91
C GLY A 380 14.66 3.00 -17.41
N ARG A 381 13.58 3.77 -17.23
CA ARG A 381 13.58 5.13 -16.68
C ARG A 381 12.82 5.16 -15.35
N ILE A 382 13.15 6.14 -14.52
CA ILE A 382 12.44 6.43 -13.28
C ILE A 382 11.74 7.77 -13.48
N GLY A 383 10.42 7.72 -13.66
CA GLY A 383 9.60 8.93 -13.74
C GLY A 383 9.57 9.65 -12.39
N VAL A 384 9.54 10.98 -12.39
CA VAL A 384 9.36 11.79 -11.19
C VAL A 384 8.27 12.82 -11.42
N GLU A 385 7.32 12.85 -10.50
CA GLU A 385 6.13 13.66 -10.57
C GLU A 385 6.02 14.47 -9.28
N VAL A 386 6.32 15.76 -9.40
CA VAL A 386 6.18 16.73 -8.32
C VAL A 386 4.78 17.35 -8.44
N LEU A 387 4.03 17.28 -7.34
CA LEU A 387 2.71 17.86 -7.17
C LEU A 387 2.85 19.32 -6.69
N ASP A 388 1.89 20.16 -7.08
CA ASP A 388 1.84 21.57 -6.68
C ASP A 388 1.06 21.76 -5.36
N MET A 389 1.10 22.98 -4.81
CA MET A 389 0.42 23.33 -3.56
C MET A 389 -1.08 23.58 -3.71
N GLN A 390 -1.80 23.58 -2.59
CA GLN A 390 -3.23 23.80 -2.49
C GLN A 390 -3.73 25.02 -3.28
N ARG A 391 -4.97 24.94 -3.80
CA ARG A 391 -5.66 25.97 -4.61
C ARG A 391 -5.08 26.22 -6.01
N THR A 392 -4.10 25.45 -6.46
CA THR A 392 -3.68 25.43 -7.87
C THR A 392 -4.56 24.50 -8.73
N ASP A 393 -4.42 24.58 -10.04
CA ASP A 393 -5.02 23.64 -11.01
C ASP A 393 -4.15 22.39 -11.28
N ARG A 394 -3.10 22.19 -10.46
CA ARG A 394 -2.02 21.19 -10.62
C ARG A 394 -1.63 20.47 -9.33
N ASN A 395 -2.43 20.63 -8.28
CA ASN A 395 -2.15 20.10 -6.95
C ASN A 395 -2.41 18.60 -6.84
N TRP A 396 -3.33 18.07 -7.64
CA TRP A 396 -3.61 16.64 -7.69
C TRP A 396 -3.63 16.11 -9.11
N VAL A 397 -3.42 14.80 -9.23
CA VAL A 397 -3.55 14.05 -10.47
C VAL A 397 -4.33 12.75 -10.21
N LEU A 398 -4.87 12.15 -11.27
CA LEU A 398 -5.30 10.75 -11.23
C LEU A 398 -4.14 9.87 -11.69
N LEU A 399 -3.81 8.85 -10.90
CA LEU A 399 -2.83 7.81 -11.20
C LEU A 399 -3.57 6.49 -11.44
N ASP A 400 -3.49 5.96 -12.65
CA ASP A 400 -4.02 4.63 -12.98
C ASP A 400 -3.03 3.55 -12.54
N LEU A 401 -3.48 2.54 -11.79
CA LEU A 401 -2.61 1.47 -11.29
C LEU A 401 -2.44 0.33 -12.28
N ALA A 402 -3.16 0.34 -13.42
CA ALA A 402 -2.94 -0.63 -14.49
C ALA A 402 -1.69 -0.32 -15.32
N ASP A 403 -1.29 0.94 -15.48
CA ASP A 403 -0.13 1.31 -16.31
C ASP A 403 0.74 2.43 -15.72
N LEU A 404 0.39 2.97 -14.55
CA LEU A 404 0.95 4.18 -13.93
C LEU A 404 0.65 5.48 -14.70
N ALA A 405 -0.27 5.50 -15.66
CA ALA A 405 -0.61 6.70 -16.42
C ALA A 405 -1.17 7.80 -15.53
N ILE A 406 -0.79 9.03 -15.84
CA ILE A 406 -1.18 10.23 -15.09
C ILE A 406 -2.13 11.07 -15.92
N THR A 407 -3.24 11.45 -15.30
CA THR A 407 -4.18 12.44 -15.85
C THR A 407 -4.18 13.67 -14.95
N GLU A 408 -3.69 14.79 -15.50
CA GLU A 408 -3.70 16.10 -14.82
C GLU A 408 -5.10 16.52 -14.35
N GLN A 409 -5.17 17.23 -13.23
CA GLN A 409 -6.40 17.81 -12.67
C GLN A 409 -7.27 18.53 -13.71
N ALA A 410 -6.68 19.40 -14.55
CA ALA A 410 -7.42 20.09 -15.61
C ALA A 410 -8.04 19.12 -16.64
N THR A 411 -7.28 18.10 -17.07
CA THR A 411 -7.75 17.08 -18.03
C THR A 411 -8.80 16.16 -17.43
N ALA A 412 -8.66 15.78 -16.15
CA ALA A 412 -9.65 14.98 -15.43
C ALA A 412 -10.98 15.74 -15.29
N ILE A 413 -10.94 17.03 -14.95
CA ILE A 413 -12.12 17.90 -14.87
C ILE A 413 -12.80 18.05 -16.25
N ALA A 414 -12.03 18.26 -17.32
CA ALA A 414 -12.57 18.35 -18.68
C ALA A 414 -13.28 17.04 -19.09
N ARG A 415 -12.59 15.89 -18.94
CA ARG A 415 -13.14 14.55 -19.23
C ARG A 415 -14.38 14.18 -18.40
N ALA A 416 -14.60 14.82 -17.24
CA ALA A 416 -15.79 14.62 -16.43
C ALA A 416 -16.97 15.46 -16.92
N ARG A 417 -16.73 16.70 -17.35
CA ARG A 417 -17.75 17.57 -17.96
C ARG A 417 -18.28 16.97 -19.28
N ASP A 418 -17.37 16.55 -20.15
CA ASP A 418 -17.70 15.93 -21.44
C ASP A 418 -18.53 14.63 -21.32
N ARG A 419 -18.59 14.01 -20.13
CA ARG A 419 -19.44 12.85 -19.83
C ARG A 419 -20.76 13.22 -19.16
N ALA A 420 -20.85 14.38 -18.51
CA ALA A 420 -22.09 14.88 -17.93
C ALA A 420 -22.99 15.59 -18.96
N ASP A 421 -22.39 16.10 -20.04
CA ASP A 421 -23.07 16.73 -21.18
C ASP A 421 -23.51 15.71 -22.26
N ARG A 422 -23.36 14.40 -22.02
CA ARG A 422 -23.72 13.28 -22.92
C ARG A 422 -24.77 12.37 -22.30
#